data_AF-A0A2E8WD53-F1
#
_entry.id   AF-A0A2E8WD53-F1
#
_cell.length_a   1.000
_cell.length_b   1.000
_cell.length_c   1.000
_cell.angle_alpha   90.00
_cell.angle_beta   90.00
_cell.angle_gamma   90.00
#
_symmetry.space_group_name_H-M   'P 1'
#
loop_
_entity.id
_entity.type
_entity.pdbx_description
1 polymer ?
#
loop_
_entity_poly.entity_id
_entity_poly.type
_entity_poly.pdbx_seq_one_letter_code
_entity_poly.pdbx_strand_id
1 'polypeptide(L)' 'MLGGLILLTITVLWGDVQADWPSWRGPRTDAVVRGFPVPEALPATLNQIWRKEVGGLRVAGGCVRRRLSFL' A
#
# COMPACT_ATOMS: atom_id res chain seq x y z
N MET A 1 -15.70 -24.50 -34.55
CA MET A 1 -14.43 -24.51 -33.77
C MET A 1 -13.77 -23.13 -33.62
N LEU A 2 -14.14 -22.10 -34.40
CA LEU A 2 -13.59 -20.73 -34.25
C LEU A 2 -14.17 -19.95 -33.05
N GLY A 3 -15.43 -20.19 -32.66
CA GLY A 3 -16.08 -19.43 -31.58
C GLY A 3 -15.44 -19.61 -30.20
N GLY A 4 -14.92 -20.81 -29.88
CA GLY A 4 -14.22 -21.07 -28.62
C GLY A 4 -12.86 -20.36 -28.55
N LEU A 5 -12.16 -20.24 -29.68
CA LEU A 5 -10.88 -19.54 -29.77
C LEU A 5 -11.04 -18.03 -29.54
N ILE A 6 -12.12 -17.45 -30.08
CA ILE A 6 -12.46 -16.02 -29.90
C ILE A 6 -12.87 -15.72 -28.46
N LEU A 7 -13.60 -16.64 -27.80
CA LEU A 7 -13.98 -16.46 -26.40
C LEU A 7 -12.76 -16.52 -25.46
N LEU A 8 -11.79 -17.40 -25.78
CA LEU A 8 -10.55 -17.57 -25.02
C LEU A 8 -9.61 -16.36 -25.16
N THR A 9 -9.53 -15.74 -26.35
CA THR A 9 -8.70 -14.54 -26.53
C THR A 9 -9.26 -13.33 -25.79
N ILE A 10 -10.58 -13.21 -25.68
CA ILE A 10 -11.21 -12.10 -24.94
C ILE A 10 -10.94 -12.23 -23.43
N THR A 11 -11.01 -13.41 -22.83
CA THR A 11 -10.77 -13.57 -21.39
C THR A 11 -9.32 -13.33 -20.97
N VAL A 12 -8.32 -13.62 -21.82
CA VAL A 12 -6.89 -13.36 -21.51
C VAL A 12 -6.54 -11.87 -21.57
N LEU A 13 -7.26 -11.09 -22.38
CA LEU A 13 -7.07 -9.63 -22.47
C LEU A 13 -7.68 -8.85 -21.30
N TRP A 14 -8.50 -9.51 -20.48
CA TRP A 14 -9.10 -8.98 -19.25
C TRP A 14 -8.38 -9.51 -18.02
N GLY A 15 -7.07 -9.76 -18.12
CA GLY A 15 -6.25 -9.98 -16.95
C GLY A 15 -6.30 -8.72 -16.09
N ASP A 16 -6.89 -8.83 -14.90
CA ASP A 16 -6.88 -7.77 -13.90
C ASP A 16 -5.44 -7.28 -13.71
N VAL A 17 -5.14 -6.10 -14.25
CA VAL A 17 -4.00 -5.32 -13.78
C VAL A 17 -4.41 -4.91 -12.37
N GLN A 18 -4.15 -5.79 -11.39
CA GLN A 18 -4.20 -5.46 -9.98
C GLN A 18 -3.60 -4.07 -9.84
N ALA A 19 -4.24 -3.18 -9.07
CA ALA A 19 -3.72 -1.85 -8.77
C ALA A 19 -2.49 -1.97 -7.84
N ASP A 20 -1.53 -2.77 -8.27
CA ASP A 20 -0.31 -3.08 -7.58
C ASP A 20 0.54 -1.84 -7.56
N TRP A 21 1.21 -1.66 -6.44
CA TRP A 21 2.13 -0.57 -6.21
C TRP A 21 3.54 -1.14 -6.16
N PRO A 22 4.16 -1.42 -7.34
CA PRO A 22 5.34 -2.26 -7.44
C PRO A 22 6.60 -1.62 -6.87
N SER A 23 6.59 -0.32 -6.64
CA SER A 23 7.74 0.44 -6.12
C SER A 23 7.27 1.49 -5.14
N TRP A 24 8.21 2.05 -4.36
CA TRP A 24 7.90 3.13 -3.43
C TRP A 24 7.29 4.37 -4.09
N ARG A 25 7.48 4.56 -5.41
CA ARG A 25 6.85 5.64 -6.21
C ARG A 25 5.73 5.15 -7.14
N GLY A 26 5.32 3.90 -7.03
CA GLY A 26 4.25 3.32 -7.85
C GLY A 26 4.67 2.97 -9.29
N PRO A 27 3.70 2.62 -10.15
CA PRO A 27 3.95 2.08 -11.49
C PRO A 27 4.68 3.04 -12.43
N ARG A 28 4.38 4.34 -12.35
CA ARG A 28 4.99 5.38 -13.19
C ARG A 28 6.13 6.12 -12.50
N THR A 29 6.49 5.71 -11.29
CA THR A 29 7.47 6.38 -10.43
C THR A 29 7.16 7.86 -10.13
N ASP A 30 5.91 8.29 -10.26
CA ASP A 30 5.44 9.65 -10.01
C ASP A 30 4.75 9.82 -8.64
N ALA A 31 4.59 8.73 -7.87
CA ALA A 31 3.86 8.70 -6.61
C ALA A 31 2.39 9.15 -6.71
N VAL A 32 1.77 9.04 -7.90
CA VAL A 32 0.37 9.42 -8.12
C VAL A 32 -0.48 8.17 -8.34
N VAL A 33 -1.52 8.02 -7.52
CA VAL A 33 -2.55 6.99 -7.72
C VAL A 33 -3.49 7.45 -8.84
N ARG A 34 -3.71 6.61 -9.86
CA ARG A 34 -4.62 6.88 -10.99
C ARG A 34 -5.73 5.84 -11.01
N GLY A 35 -6.94 6.24 -11.43
CA GLY A 35 -8.09 5.34 -11.51
C GLY A 35 -8.78 5.06 -10.17
N PHE A 36 -8.41 5.75 -9.09
CA PHE A 36 -9.12 5.71 -7.83
C PHE A 36 -10.27 6.73 -7.85
N PRO A 37 -11.55 6.31 -7.85
CA PRO A 37 -12.67 7.23 -7.71
C PRO A 37 -12.64 7.82 -6.30
N VAL A 38 -12.32 9.10 -6.20
CA VAL A 38 -12.33 9.80 -4.91
C VAL A 38 -13.79 9.91 -4.45
N PRO A 39 -14.13 9.42 -3.25
CA PRO A 39 -15.49 9.55 -2.74
C PRO A 39 -15.82 11.03 -2.49
N GLU A 40 -17.07 11.40 -2.76
CA GLU A 40 -17.56 12.78 -2.56
C GLU A 40 -17.48 13.22 -1.09
N ALA A 41 -17.64 12.27 -0.17
CA ALA A 41 -17.47 12.49 1.26
C ALA A 41 -16.52 11.46 1.87
N LEU A 42 -15.62 11.93 2.73
CA LEU A 42 -14.85 11.05 3.61
C LEU A 42 -15.77 10.56 4.75
N PRO A 43 -15.59 9.31 5.21
CA PRO A 43 -16.33 8.83 6.36
C PRO A 43 -16.00 9.68 7.60
N ALA A 44 -17.00 9.93 8.44
CA ALA A 44 -16.82 10.72 9.67
C ALA A 44 -15.77 10.14 10.62
N THR A 45 -15.52 8.83 10.53
CA THR A 45 -14.52 8.11 11.34
C THR A 45 -13.75 7.12 10.47
N LEU A 46 -12.43 7.06 10.65
CA LEU A 46 -11.59 6.03 10.04
C LEU A 46 -11.55 4.79 10.91
N ASN A 47 -11.99 3.65 10.37
CA ASN A 47 -11.88 2.36 11.03
C ASN A 47 -10.53 1.73 10.70
N GLN A 48 -9.77 1.33 11.73
CA GLN A 48 -8.51 0.63 11.54
C GLN A 48 -8.80 -0.81 11.08
N ILE A 49 -8.61 -1.09 9.79
CA ILE A 49 -8.82 -2.44 9.22
C ILE A 49 -7.71 -3.39 9.66
N TRP A 50 -6.47 -2.90 9.71
CA TRP A 50 -5.32 -3.70 10.12
C TRP A 50 -4.24 -2.83 10.77
N ARG A 51 -3.40 -3.48 11.56
CA ARG A 51 -2.17 -2.92 12.12
C ARG A 51 -1.13 -4.01 12.13
N LYS A 52 0.09 -3.67 11.72
CA LYS A 52 1.25 -4.53 11.82
C LYS A 52 2.35 -3.77 12.53
N GLU A 53 2.86 -4.35 13.61
CA GLU A 53 4.04 -3.82 14.27
C GLU A 53 5.26 -4.03 13.36
N VAL A 54 6.01 -2.95 13.11
CA VAL A 54 7.21 -2.95 12.29
C VAL A 54 8.38 -2.43 13.14
N GLY A 55 9.34 -3.31 13.40
CA GLY A 55 10.55 -2.99 14.16
C GLY A 55 10.61 -3.69 15.51
N GLY A 56 11.48 -4.70 15.62
CA GLY A 56 11.97 -5.23 16.89
C GLY A 56 13.38 -4.73 17.10
N LEU A 57 13.55 -3.47 17.53
CA LEU A 57 14.87 -2.99 17.91
C LEU A 57 15.23 -3.60 19.26
N ARG A 58 16.01 -4.70 19.28
CA ARG A 58 16.75 -5.06 20.49
C ARG A 58 17.84 -4.02 20.69
N VAL A 59 17.51 -2.98 21.45
CA VAL A 59 18.55 -2.16 22.08
C VAL A 59 19.15 -3.03 23.19
N ALA A 60 20.23 -3.74 22.87
CA ALA A 60 21.05 -4.36 23.89
C ALA A 60 21.67 -3.23 24.72
N GLY A 61 21.16 -3.05 25.94
CA GLY A 61 21.85 -2.49 27.10
C GLY A 61 22.50 -1.12 26.95
N GLY A 62 21.87 -0.09 27.51
CA GLY A 62 22.58 1.16 27.78
C GLY A 62 21.67 2.33 28.15
N CYS A 63 20.95 2.25 29.26
CA CYS A 63 20.38 3.44 29.91
C CYS A 63 21.54 4.28 30.48
N VAL A 64 22.16 5.15 29.67
CA VAL A 64 23.01 6.22 30.20
C VAL A 64 22.08 7.28 30.76
N ARG A 65 21.85 7.18 32.08
CA ARG A 65 21.13 8.17 32.88
C ARG A 65 21.95 9.46 32.95
N ARG A 66 21.87 10.34 31.94
CA ARG A 66 22.30 11.75 32.08
C ARG A 66 21.09 12.61 32.41
N ARG A 67 20.96 12.91 33.71
CA ARG A 67 20.14 14.01 34.24
C ARG A 67 20.76 15.32 33.74
N LEU A 68 20.23 15.90 32.67
CA LEU A 68 20.50 17.29 32.33
C LEU A 68 19.48 18.15 33.09
N SER A 69 19.92 18.67 34.24
CA SER A 69 19.24 19.79 34.89
C SER A 69 19.52 21.03 34.03
N PHE A 70 18.49 21.63 33.46
CA PHE A 70 18.57 22.99 32.94
C PHE A 70 18.64 23.93 34.14
N LEU A 71 19.73 24.69 34.24
CA LEU A 71 19.78 25.95 34.98
C LEU A 71 19.02 27.01 34.18
#